data_AF-A0A930FLA7-F1
#
_entry.id   AF-A0A930FLA7-F1
#
_cell.length_a   1.000
_cell.length_b   1.000
_cell.length_c   1.000
_cell.angle_alpha   90.00
_cell.angle_beta   90.00
_cell.angle_gamma   90.00
#
_symmetry.space_group_name_H-M   'P 1'
#
loop_
_entity.id
_entity.type
_entity.pdbx_description
1 polymer ?
#
loop_
_entity_poly.entity_id
_entity_poly.type
_entity_poly.pdbx_seq_one_letter_code
_entity_poly.pdbx_strand_id
1 'polypeptide(L)'
;TKEKTPEELLEGEWRLLSIKDSNDPLERELSNCKRQSSITFSKEYKASEVSYYLDKELGECKHNSHQYTVSIQKDQLTLTEGAQKETYTYQIKENILTLSFPLKQKDGKTITVTTTYKKDYLYNPKKELVGTWYIHHLKRAGYDYNDILENGQCMTKEKIIFTDTDIKIYQYDLGSLQCKEVIYQGAYEISEDLSKIIVTSKKNGFKGNREFFLNDGTLELFGYIANGDLEQKFYRKEKKYTDE
;
A
#
# COMPACT_ATOMS: atom_id res chain seq x y z
N THR A 1 0.84 34.77 17.81
CA THR A 1 0.55 34.26 16.45
C THR A 1 -0.94 34.04 16.35
N LYS A 2 -1.61 34.48 15.28
CA LYS A 2 -3.06 34.24 15.12
C LYS A 2 -3.29 32.74 15.03
N GLU A 3 -4.17 32.17 15.85
CA GLU A 3 -4.59 30.78 15.70
C GLU A 3 -5.26 30.61 14.34
N LYS A 4 -4.85 29.57 13.62
CA LYS A 4 -5.44 29.24 12.32
C LYS A 4 -6.85 28.73 12.51
N THR A 5 -7.76 29.11 11.62
CA THR A 5 -9.10 28.51 11.61
C THR A 5 -9.03 27.04 11.15
N PRO A 6 -10.02 26.19 11.48
CA PRO A 6 -10.06 24.81 10.99
C PRO A 6 -9.95 24.70 9.45
N GLU A 7 -10.51 25.67 8.73
CA GLU A 7 -10.43 25.78 7.26
C GLU A 7 -8.99 26.06 6.81
N GLU A 8 -8.28 26.99 7.46
CA GLU A 8 -6.88 27.31 7.18
C GLU A 8 -5.94 26.13 7.51
N LEU A 9 -6.35 25.23 8.42
CA LEU A 9 -5.63 24.00 8.70
C LEU A 9 -5.84 22.95 7.60
N LEU A 10 -7.06 22.82 7.06
CA LEU A 10 -7.42 21.91 5.98
C LEU A 10 -6.83 22.31 4.62
N GLU A 11 -6.64 23.59 4.32
CA GLU A 11 -6.21 24.04 2.99
C GLU A 11 -4.94 23.30 2.50
N GLY A 12 -4.98 22.72 1.30
CA GLY A 12 -3.88 21.97 0.68
C GLY A 12 -4.24 20.55 0.26
N GLU A 13 -3.26 19.82 -0.30
CA GLU A 13 -3.41 18.44 -0.73
C GLU A 13 -3.14 17.46 0.42
N TRP A 14 -4.05 16.51 0.60
CA TRP A 14 -3.96 15.43 1.57
C TRP A 14 -3.97 14.10 0.84
N ARG A 15 -2.89 13.33 0.95
CA ARG A 15 -2.75 12.05 0.27
C ARG A 15 -3.11 10.90 1.19
N LEU A 16 -3.81 9.91 0.64
CA LEU A 16 -4.28 8.73 1.38
C LEU A 16 -3.09 7.96 1.97
N LEU A 17 -3.14 7.71 3.28
CA LEU A 17 -2.14 6.95 4.01
C LEU A 17 -2.66 5.56 4.39
N SER A 18 -3.85 5.50 5.00
CA SER A 18 -4.45 4.24 5.45
C SER A 18 -5.98 4.30 5.55
N ILE A 19 -6.60 3.11 5.56
CA ILE A 19 -8.02 2.91 5.86
C ILE A 19 -8.13 1.81 6.91
N LYS A 20 -8.89 2.04 7.98
CA LYS A 20 -9.08 1.08 9.07
C LYS A 20 -10.56 0.93 9.41
N ASP A 21 -10.97 -0.30 9.65
CA ASP A 21 -12.31 -0.63 10.16
C ASP A 21 -12.26 -0.88 11.66
N SER A 22 -13.24 -0.40 12.42
CA SER A 22 -13.22 -0.50 13.89
C SER A 22 -13.27 -1.94 14.42
N ASN A 23 -13.74 -2.90 13.61
CA ASN A 23 -13.81 -4.31 13.96
C ASN A 23 -12.61 -5.13 13.43
N ASP A 24 -11.71 -4.50 12.68
CA ASP A 24 -10.48 -5.11 12.19
C ASP A 24 -9.26 -4.44 12.86
N PRO A 25 -8.47 -5.16 13.66
CA PRO A 25 -7.25 -4.58 14.22
C PRO A 25 -6.24 -4.20 13.13
N LEU A 26 -6.30 -4.84 11.96
CA LEU A 26 -5.43 -4.59 10.81
C LEU A 26 -5.99 -3.47 9.93
N GLU A 27 -5.09 -2.69 9.34
CA GLU A 27 -5.48 -1.75 8.28
C GLU A 27 -5.90 -2.52 7.04
N ARG A 28 -6.85 -1.98 6.28
CA ARG A 28 -7.18 -2.52 4.96
C ARG A 28 -5.92 -2.49 4.10
N GLU A 29 -5.64 -3.58 3.40
CA GLU A 29 -4.59 -3.62 2.40
C GLU A 29 -4.90 -2.58 1.30
N LEU A 30 -4.05 -1.56 1.20
CA LEU A 30 -4.13 -0.54 0.16
C LEU A 30 -3.13 -0.88 -0.93
N SER A 31 -3.63 -1.07 -2.16
CA SER A 31 -2.75 -1.19 -3.31
C SER A 31 -1.96 0.11 -3.53
N ASN A 32 -0.78 -0.01 -4.16
CA ASN A 32 0.03 1.15 -4.54
C ASN A 32 -0.77 2.16 -5.38
N CYS A 33 -1.65 1.65 -6.24
CA CYS A 33 -2.58 2.46 -7.02
C CYS A 33 -3.52 3.27 -6.11
N LYS A 34 -4.19 2.62 -5.15
CA LYS A 34 -5.14 3.30 -4.25
C LYS A 34 -4.45 4.38 -3.41
N ARG A 35 -3.18 4.17 -2.99
CA ARG A 35 -2.36 5.13 -2.24
C ARG A 35 -2.04 6.43 -2.99
N GLN A 36 -2.26 6.47 -4.31
CA GLN A 36 -2.19 7.73 -5.07
C GLN A 36 -3.40 8.64 -4.83
N SER A 37 -4.47 8.12 -4.22
CA SER A 37 -5.69 8.90 -3.97
C SER A 37 -5.41 10.08 -3.05
N SER A 38 -6.05 11.20 -3.34
CA SER A 38 -5.87 12.44 -2.58
C SER A 38 -7.14 13.26 -2.56
N ILE A 39 -7.25 14.12 -1.55
CA ILE A 39 -8.26 15.17 -1.48
C ILE A 39 -7.56 16.51 -1.28
N THR A 40 -7.89 17.48 -2.11
CA THR A 40 -7.35 18.84 -2.04
C THR A 40 -8.44 19.78 -1.57
N PHE A 41 -8.24 20.41 -0.41
CA PHE A 41 -9.13 21.47 0.08
C PHE A 41 -8.61 22.81 -0.40
N SER A 42 -9.45 23.57 -1.09
CA SER A 42 -9.12 24.92 -1.53
C SER A 42 -9.82 25.97 -0.67
N LYS A 43 -9.43 27.22 -0.88
CA LYS A 43 -10.20 28.38 -0.39
C LYS A 43 -11.63 28.31 -0.92
N GLU A 44 -12.53 29.06 -0.27
CA GLU A 44 -13.96 29.16 -0.63
C GLU A 44 -14.79 27.89 -0.35
N TYR A 45 -14.39 27.07 0.63
CA TYR A 45 -15.20 25.91 1.05
C TYR A 45 -15.42 24.89 -0.08
N LYS A 46 -14.36 24.57 -0.83
CA LYS A 46 -14.37 23.59 -1.92
C LYS A 46 -13.32 22.52 -1.69
N ALA A 47 -13.58 21.31 -2.18
CA ALA A 47 -12.62 20.23 -2.22
C ALA A 47 -12.68 19.48 -3.54
N SER A 48 -11.53 18.95 -3.97
CA SER A 48 -11.38 18.09 -5.14
C SER A 48 -10.78 16.78 -4.69
N GLU A 49 -11.49 15.66 -4.90
CA GLU A 49 -10.94 14.33 -4.64
C GLU A 49 -10.52 13.68 -5.95
N VAL A 50 -9.37 13.01 -5.95
CA VAL A 50 -8.97 12.05 -6.97
C VAL A 50 -8.82 10.69 -6.32
N SER A 51 -9.68 9.75 -6.73
CA SER A 51 -9.79 8.40 -6.17
C SER A 51 -9.27 7.38 -7.17
N TYR A 52 -8.07 6.84 -6.91
CA TYR A 52 -7.45 5.81 -7.75
C TYR A 52 -7.94 4.40 -7.39
N TYR A 53 -7.98 3.50 -8.38
CA TYR A 53 -8.31 2.09 -8.20
C TYR A 53 -7.65 1.23 -9.29
N LEU A 54 -7.29 -0.01 -8.94
CA LEU A 54 -6.74 -0.95 -9.92
C LEU A 54 -7.89 -1.59 -10.69
N ASP A 55 -7.94 -1.33 -12.00
CA ASP A 55 -8.79 -2.08 -12.92
C ASP A 55 -8.18 -3.47 -13.11
N LYS A 56 -8.81 -4.50 -12.55
CA LYS A 56 -8.28 -5.86 -12.56
C LYS A 56 -8.31 -6.51 -13.94
N GLU A 57 -9.19 -6.07 -14.83
CA GLU A 57 -9.31 -6.65 -16.17
C GLU A 57 -8.19 -6.14 -17.08
N LEU A 58 -7.89 -4.84 -16.98
CA LEU A 58 -6.83 -4.21 -17.75
C LEU A 58 -5.46 -4.26 -17.07
N GLY A 59 -5.44 -4.48 -15.75
CA GLY A 59 -4.23 -4.42 -14.94
C GLY A 59 -3.61 -3.03 -14.90
N GLU A 60 -4.46 -1.99 -14.89
CA GLU A 60 -4.08 -0.58 -14.97
C GLU A 60 -4.68 0.22 -13.80
N CYS A 61 -3.96 1.23 -13.33
CA CYS A 61 -4.44 2.16 -12.31
C CYS A 61 -5.32 3.25 -12.94
N LYS A 62 -6.63 3.18 -12.72
CA LYS A 62 -7.61 4.19 -13.13
C LYS A 62 -7.96 5.11 -11.99
N HIS A 63 -8.63 6.22 -12.29
CA HIS A 63 -9.09 7.17 -11.27
C HIS A 63 -10.44 7.77 -11.63
N ASN A 64 -11.18 8.12 -10.58
CA ASN A 64 -12.34 9.00 -10.65
C ASN A 64 -11.97 10.33 -9.99
N SER A 65 -12.63 11.41 -10.42
CA SER A 65 -12.46 12.73 -9.82
C SER A 65 -13.82 13.26 -9.38
N HIS A 66 -13.85 13.84 -8.19
CA HIS A 66 -15.05 14.39 -7.57
C HIS A 66 -14.81 15.83 -7.12
N GLN A 67 -15.85 16.65 -7.19
CA GLN A 67 -15.81 18.04 -6.72
C GLN A 67 -16.88 18.25 -5.64
N TYR A 68 -16.46 18.80 -4.51
CA TYR A 68 -17.30 18.97 -3.35
C TYR A 68 -17.36 20.42 -2.90
N THR A 69 -18.51 20.79 -2.34
CA THR A 69 -18.59 21.89 -1.38
C THR A 69 -18.36 21.34 0.03
N VAL A 70 -17.70 22.13 0.86
CA VAL A 70 -17.22 21.73 2.20
C VAL A 70 -17.95 22.55 3.26
N SER A 71 -18.45 21.90 4.29
CA SER A 71 -18.98 22.59 5.48
C SER A 71 -18.33 22.01 6.73
N ILE A 72 -17.92 22.88 7.64
CA ILE A 72 -17.32 22.49 8.91
C ILE A 72 -18.20 23.00 10.04
N GLN A 73 -18.59 22.12 10.95
CA GLN A 73 -19.32 22.46 12.15
C GLN A 73 -18.71 21.71 13.32
N LYS A 74 -18.00 22.42 14.19
CA LYS A 74 -17.25 21.83 15.32
C LYS A 74 -16.25 20.77 14.80
N ASP A 75 -16.48 19.51 15.16
CA ASP A 75 -15.72 18.31 14.83
C ASP A 75 -16.29 17.53 13.64
N GLN A 76 -17.25 18.12 12.91
CA GLN A 76 -17.84 17.53 11.71
C GLN A 76 -17.40 18.25 10.45
N LEU A 77 -17.05 17.46 9.44
CA LEU A 77 -16.75 17.88 8.08
C LEU A 77 -17.75 17.22 7.14
N THR A 78 -18.47 18.02 6.37
CA THR A 78 -19.43 17.55 5.38
C THR A 78 -18.96 17.87 3.97
N LEU A 79 -18.85 16.86 3.12
CA LEU A 79 -18.63 16.98 1.68
C LEU A 79 -19.98 16.85 0.96
N THR A 80 -20.27 17.74 0.03
CA THR A 80 -21.53 17.72 -0.75
C THR A 80 -21.24 17.79 -2.24
N GLU A 81 -21.74 16.80 -2.99
CA GLU A 81 -21.72 16.72 -4.46
C GLU A 81 -23.17 16.52 -4.96
N GLY A 82 -23.75 17.57 -5.54
CA GLY A 82 -25.16 17.57 -5.95
C GLY A 82 -26.11 17.30 -4.77
N ALA A 83 -26.87 16.21 -4.84
CA ALA A 83 -27.77 15.77 -3.77
C ALA A 83 -27.09 14.85 -2.74
N GLN A 84 -25.88 14.36 -3.03
CA GLN A 84 -25.15 13.46 -2.15
C GLN A 84 -24.41 14.27 -1.08
N LYS A 85 -24.46 13.76 0.16
CA LYS A 85 -23.81 14.37 1.32
C LYS A 85 -23.13 13.30 2.13
N GLU A 86 -21.86 13.53 2.42
CA GLU A 86 -21.03 12.66 3.25
C GLU A 86 -20.54 13.47 4.45
N THR A 87 -20.86 13.01 5.65
CA THR A 87 -20.49 13.71 6.89
C THR A 87 -19.56 12.83 7.70
N TYR A 88 -18.42 13.39 8.05
CA TYR A 88 -17.34 12.74 8.79
C TYR A 88 -17.17 13.42 10.13
N THR A 89 -16.83 12.64 11.15
CA THR A 89 -16.07 13.19 12.28
C THR A 89 -14.64 13.38 11.79
N TYR A 90 -14.08 14.58 11.95
CA TYR A 90 -12.73 14.89 11.48
C TYR A 90 -11.81 15.34 12.62
N GLN A 91 -10.53 15.05 12.45
CA GLN A 91 -9.47 15.58 13.31
C GLN A 91 -8.25 15.92 12.46
N ILE A 92 -7.64 17.07 12.77
CA ILE A 92 -6.31 17.42 12.27
C ILE A 92 -5.36 17.45 13.45
N LYS A 93 -4.29 16.65 13.36
CA LYS A 93 -3.18 16.71 14.29
C LYS A 93 -1.89 16.79 13.47
N GLU A 94 -1.15 17.88 13.65
CA GLU A 94 0.04 18.20 12.85
C GLU A 94 -0.31 18.21 11.35
N ASN A 95 0.23 17.27 10.58
CA ASN A 95 0.00 17.12 9.14
C ASN A 95 -0.80 15.85 8.81
N ILE A 96 -1.57 15.33 9.77
CA ILE A 96 -2.43 14.16 9.60
C ILE A 96 -3.89 14.58 9.72
N LEU A 97 -4.66 14.26 8.68
CA LEU A 97 -6.11 14.40 8.64
C LEU A 97 -6.72 13.02 8.83
N THR A 98 -7.60 12.88 9.81
CA THR A 98 -8.37 11.66 10.05
C THR A 98 -9.84 11.96 9.80
N LEU A 99 -10.47 11.15 8.94
CA LEU A 99 -11.90 11.20 8.63
C LEU A 99 -12.55 9.88 9.05
N SER A 100 -13.53 9.95 9.95
CA SER A 100 -14.25 8.78 10.44
C SER A 100 -15.73 8.87 10.09
N PHE A 101 -16.30 7.78 9.54
CA PHE A 101 -17.74 7.69 9.26
C PHE A 101 -18.32 6.32 9.64
N PRO A 102 -19.59 6.26 10.07
CA PRO A 102 -20.29 5.01 10.33
C PRO A 102 -20.68 4.33 9.02
N LEU A 103 -20.30 3.06 8.84
CA LEU A 103 -20.68 2.23 7.70
C LEU A 103 -21.56 1.07 8.19
N LYS A 104 -22.77 0.94 7.63
CA LYS A 104 -23.66 -0.19 7.89
C LYS A 104 -23.25 -1.37 7.02
N GLN A 105 -22.91 -2.48 7.66
CA GLN A 105 -22.54 -3.73 7.03
C GLN A 105 -23.77 -4.53 6.59
N LYS A 106 -23.54 -5.55 5.73
CA LYS A 106 -24.61 -6.42 5.20
C LYS A 106 -25.35 -7.20 6.30
N ASP A 107 -24.67 -7.49 7.41
CA ASP A 107 -25.24 -8.18 8.58
C ASP A 107 -26.06 -7.22 9.48
N GLY A 108 -26.17 -5.95 9.11
CA GLY A 108 -26.89 -4.93 9.84
C GLY A 108 -26.07 -4.22 10.93
N LYS A 109 -24.87 -4.68 11.25
CA LYS A 109 -23.97 -4.01 12.21
C LYS A 109 -23.44 -2.70 11.62
N THR A 110 -23.13 -1.76 12.49
CA THR A 110 -22.46 -0.51 12.09
C THR A 110 -21.02 -0.55 12.59
N ILE A 111 -20.08 -0.36 11.68
CA ILE A 111 -18.66 -0.18 12.00
C ILE A 111 -18.26 1.27 11.76
N THR A 112 -17.16 1.72 12.36
CA THR A 112 -16.55 3.00 11.98
C THR A 112 -15.42 2.72 11.00
N VAL A 113 -15.49 3.35 9.83
CA VAL A 113 -14.40 3.38 8.87
C VAL A 113 -13.63 4.66 9.10
N THR A 114 -12.33 4.54 9.33
CA THR A 114 -11.42 5.66 9.54
C THR A 114 -10.42 5.72 8.40
N THR A 115 -10.39 6.85 7.70
CA THR A 115 -9.46 7.13 6.62
C THR A 115 -8.45 8.17 7.08
N THR A 116 -7.17 7.89 6.91
CA THR A 116 -6.08 8.76 7.32
C THR A 116 -5.38 9.31 6.08
N TYR A 117 -5.16 10.61 6.06
CA TYR A 117 -4.41 11.31 5.03
C TYR A 117 -3.24 12.08 5.62
N LYS A 118 -2.19 12.28 4.81
CA LYS A 118 -1.03 13.07 5.17
C LYS A 118 -0.87 14.26 4.22
N LYS A 119 -0.71 15.44 4.80
CA LYS A 119 -0.50 16.69 4.06
C LYS A 119 0.85 16.67 3.34
N ASP A 120 0.87 17.15 2.10
CA ASP A 120 2.08 17.29 1.27
C ASP A 120 2.92 16.00 1.14
N TYR A 121 2.28 14.82 1.29
CA TYR A 121 2.95 13.53 1.17
C TYR A 121 3.08 13.11 -0.29
N LEU A 122 4.32 13.05 -0.78
CA LEU A 122 4.61 12.49 -2.10
C LEU A 122 4.84 10.97 -1.99
N TYR A 123 3.81 10.18 -2.26
CA TYR A 123 3.96 8.72 -2.36
C TYR A 123 4.95 8.36 -3.48
N ASN A 124 6.06 7.71 -3.12
CA ASN A 124 7.11 7.32 -4.05
C ASN A 124 7.61 5.91 -3.70
N PRO A 125 6.95 4.87 -4.21
CA PRO A 125 7.32 3.49 -3.87
C PRO A 125 8.76 3.17 -4.27
N LYS A 126 9.28 3.77 -5.35
CA LYS A 126 10.67 3.56 -5.78
C LYS A 126 11.68 3.98 -4.69
N LYS A 127 11.46 5.13 -4.05
CA LYS A 127 12.30 5.60 -2.93
C LYS A 127 12.11 4.73 -1.68
N GLU A 128 10.87 4.35 -1.36
CA GLU A 128 10.58 3.56 -0.16
C GLU A 128 11.15 2.13 -0.23
N LEU A 129 11.22 1.56 -1.45
CA LEU A 129 11.82 0.24 -1.71
C LEU A 129 13.32 0.18 -1.42
N VAL A 130 14.06 1.29 -1.48
CA VAL A 130 15.52 1.29 -1.28
C VAL A 130 15.88 0.69 0.09
N GLY A 131 16.79 -0.27 0.08
CA GLY A 131 17.23 -1.01 1.27
C GLY A 131 17.17 -2.53 1.09
N THR A 132 17.42 -3.23 2.20
CA THR A 132 17.33 -4.70 2.27
C THR A 132 16.01 -5.10 2.90
N TRP A 133 15.34 -6.07 2.29
CA TRP A 133 14.05 -6.62 2.67
C TRP A 133 14.21 -8.12 2.94
N TYR A 134 13.83 -8.57 4.11
CA TYR A 134 13.90 -9.97 4.55
C TYR A 134 12.51 -10.58 4.57
N ILE A 135 12.38 -11.86 4.21
CA ILE A 135 11.09 -12.56 4.25
C ILE A 135 10.58 -12.64 5.70
N HIS A 136 9.27 -12.43 5.89
CA HIS A 136 8.60 -12.48 7.19
C HIS A 136 7.41 -13.43 7.20
N HIS A 137 6.64 -13.44 6.12
CA HIS A 137 5.43 -14.26 6.00
C HIS A 137 5.27 -14.80 4.58
N LEU A 138 4.52 -15.91 4.48
CA LEU A 138 4.18 -16.56 3.24
C LEU A 138 2.70 -16.91 3.26
N LYS A 139 1.95 -16.55 2.21
CA LYS A 139 0.61 -17.07 1.94
C LYS A 139 0.56 -17.78 0.60
N ARG A 140 -0.20 -18.86 0.51
CA ARG A 140 -0.53 -19.54 -0.75
C ARG A 140 -2.02 -19.84 -0.82
N ALA A 141 -2.64 -19.54 -1.96
CA ALA A 141 -4.10 -19.66 -2.14
C ALA A 141 -4.93 -18.99 -1.02
N GLY A 142 -4.40 -17.91 -0.43
CA GLY A 142 -5.03 -17.16 0.66
C GLY A 142 -4.79 -17.70 2.07
N TYR A 143 -4.14 -18.85 2.25
CA TYR A 143 -3.84 -19.44 3.55
C TYR A 143 -2.42 -19.09 4.00
N ASP A 144 -2.19 -18.98 5.31
CA ASP A 144 -0.86 -18.79 5.88
C ASP A 144 -0.03 -20.08 5.79
N TYR A 145 1.19 -19.96 5.25
CA TYR A 145 2.19 -21.02 5.10
C TYR A 145 3.49 -20.63 5.82
N ASN A 146 3.36 -19.98 6.98
CA ASN A 146 4.51 -19.58 7.79
C ASN A 146 5.26 -20.78 8.37
N ASP A 147 4.58 -21.92 8.53
CA ASP A 147 5.18 -23.20 8.90
C ASP A 147 6.25 -23.66 7.90
N ILE A 148 6.10 -23.35 6.60
CA ILE A 148 7.14 -23.60 5.60
C ILE A 148 8.38 -22.75 5.87
N LEU A 149 8.21 -21.51 6.31
CA LEU A 149 9.34 -20.64 6.69
C LEU A 149 9.97 -21.12 7.99
N GLU A 150 9.16 -21.43 9.00
CA GLU A 150 9.63 -21.82 10.33
C GLU A 150 10.31 -23.20 10.34
N ASN A 151 9.83 -24.14 9.52
CA ASN A 151 10.42 -25.48 9.38
C ASN A 151 11.45 -25.58 8.24
N GLY A 152 11.47 -24.61 7.32
CA GLY A 152 12.32 -24.59 6.13
C GLY A 152 13.45 -23.58 6.24
N GLN A 153 14.61 -24.03 6.75
CA GLN A 153 15.82 -23.21 6.96
C GLN A 153 16.33 -22.45 5.72
N CYS A 154 15.93 -22.84 4.51
CA CYS A 154 16.40 -22.21 3.28
C CYS A 154 15.64 -20.92 2.95
N MET A 155 14.31 -20.97 2.99
CA MET A 155 13.49 -19.84 2.56
C MET A 155 13.60 -18.66 3.54
N THR A 156 13.91 -18.90 4.81
CA THR A 156 14.17 -17.85 5.82
C THR A 156 15.35 -16.94 5.47
N LYS A 157 16.26 -17.41 4.61
CA LYS A 157 17.43 -16.66 4.12
C LYS A 157 17.08 -15.76 2.94
N GLU A 158 15.85 -15.88 2.38
CA GLU A 158 15.39 -15.04 1.27
C GLU A 158 15.44 -13.56 1.63
N LYS A 159 16.04 -12.78 0.73
CA LYS A 159 16.08 -11.33 0.86
C LYS A 159 16.12 -10.64 -0.50
N ILE A 160 15.67 -9.40 -0.52
CA ILE A 160 15.68 -8.54 -1.69
C ILE A 160 16.42 -7.27 -1.32
N ILE A 161 17.35 -6.85 -2.18
CA ILE A 161 18.11 -5.62 -2.01
C ILE A 161 17.77 -4.71 -3.18
N PHE A 162 17.21 -3.54 -2.89
CA PHE A 162 17.02 -2.46 -3.85
C PHE A 162 18.04 -1.35 -3.59
N THR A 163 18.71 -0.90 -4.65
CA THR A 163 19.38 0.40 -4.70
C THR A 163 18.49 1.40 -5.43
N ASP A 164 18.96 2.59 -5.77
CA ASP A 164 18.18 3.56 -6.55
C ASP A 164 17.84 3.06 -7.98
N THR A 165 18.62 2.12 -8.51
CA THR A 165 18.54 1.66 -9.91
C THR A 165 18.51 0.15 -10.07
N ASP A 166 19.06 -0.59 -9.11
CA ASP A 166 19.30 -2.02 -9.23
C ASP A 166 18.54 -2.81 -8.19
N ILE A 167 18.23 -4.06 -8.53
CA ILE A 167 17.62 -5.04 -7.65
C ILE A 167 18.48 -6.29 -7.63
N LYS A 168 18.63 -6.88 -6.44
CA LYS A 168 19.21 -8.21 -6.23
C LYS A 168 18.29 -9.03 -5.35
N ILE A 169 17.78 -10.14 -5.89
CA ILE A 169 16.87 -11.06 -5.23
C ILE A 169 17.65 -12.34 -4.91
N TYR A 170 17.74 -12.68 -3.64
CA TYR A 170 18.30 -13.95 -3.16
C TYR A 170 17.11 -14.86 -2.85
N GLN A 171 16.91 -15.87 -3.69
CA GLN A 171 15.87 -16.88 -3.53
C GLN A 171 16.50 -18.23 -3.19
N TYR A 172 15.75 -19.10 -2.52
CA TYR A 172 16.25 -20.43 -2.18
C TYR A 172 15.25 -21.50 -2.61
N ASP A 173 15.71 -22.42 -3.46
CA ASP A 173 14.91 -23.59 -3.85
C ASP A 173 15.09 -24.71 -2.81
N LEU A 174 13.97 -25.31 -2.40
CA LEU A 174 13.92 -26.53 -1.60
C LEU A 174 14.24 -27.74 -2.51
N GLY A 175 15.52 -27.95 -2.81
CA GLY A 175 16.01 -29.17 -3.44
C GLY A 175 16.05 -30.36 -2.47
N SER A 176 16.17 -31.58 -3.00
CA SER A 176 16.08 -32.83 -2.22
C SER A 176 17.21 -33.09 -1.22
N LEU A 177 18.34 -32.34 -1.26
CA LEU A 177 19.49 -32.62 -0.39
C LEU A 177 20.21 -31.36 0.18
N GLN A 178 20.08 -30.16 -0.40
CA GLN A 178 20.69 -28.92 0.11
C GLN A 178 19.91 -27.68 -0.36
N CYS A 179 19.90 -26.60 0.45
CA CYS A 179 19.39 -25.29 0.06
C CYS A 179 20.15 -24.78 -1.17
N LYS A 180 19.47 -24.59 -2.30
CA LYS A 180 20.10 -24.01 -3.49
C LYS A 180 19.77 -22.53 -3.56
N GLU A 181 20.78 -21.69 -3.34
CA GLU A 181 20.67 -20.26 -3.56
C GLU A 181 20.57 -19.96 -5.07
N VAL A 182 19.59 -19.15 -5.44
CA VAL A 182 19.43 -18.59 -6.77
C VAL A 182 19.43 -17.06 -6.63
N ILE A 183 20.42 -16.43 -7.26
CA ILE A 183 20.55 -14.98 -7.27
C ILE A 183 20.05 -14.44 -8.60
N TYR A 184 19.04 -13.57 -8.53
CA TYR A 184 18.61 -12.73 -9.65
C TYR A 184 19.11 -11.31 -9.44
N GLN A 185 19.67 -10.71 -10.49
CA GLN A 185 20.18 -9.34 -10.44
C GLN A 185 19.89 -8.61 -11.76
N GLY A 186 19.56 -7.33 -11.65
CA GLY A 186 19.19 -6.52 -12.81
C GLY A 186 18.92 -5.07 -12.43
N ALA A 187 18.68 -4.25 -13.45
CA ALA A 187 18.09 -2.93 -13.26
C ALA A 187 16.59 -3.09 -13.02
N TYR A 188 15.98 -2.20 -12.24
CA TYR A 188 14.53 -2.21 -12.04
C TYR A 188 13.89 -0.84 -12.28
N GLU A 189 12.63 -0.90 -12.70
CA GLU A 189 11.72 0.24 -12.82
C GLU A 189 10.38 -0.13 -12.18
N ILE A 190 9.67 0.88 -11.70
CA ILE A 190 8.28 0.72 -11.26
C ILE A 190 7.41 1.15 -12.44
N SER A 191 6.40 0.35 -12.77
CA SER A 191 5.43 0.70 -13.81
C SER A 191 4.76 2.06 -13.50
N GLU A 192 4.31 2.77 -14.54
CA GLU A 192 3.70 4.10 -14.39
C GLU A 192 2.49 4.10 -13.45
N ASP A 193 1.72 3.01 -13.48
CA ASP A 193 0.55 2.77 -12.64
C ASP A 193 0.89 2.30 -11.20
N LEU A 194 2.19 2.17 -10.90
CA LEU A 194 2.78 1.72 -9.64
C LEU A 194 2.40 0.29 -9.21
N SER A 195 1.82 -0.53 -10.09
CA SER A 195 1.36 -1.88 -9.76
C SER A 195 2.45 -2.94 -9.82
N LYS A 196 3.51 -2.72 -10.62
CA LYS A 196 4.51 -3.73 -10.97
C LYS A 196 5.94 -3.23 -10.75
N ILE A 197 6.79 -4.11 -10.22
CA ILE A 197 8.24 -4.00 -10.32
C ILE A 197 8.65 -4.72 -11.61
N ILE A 198 9.26 -4.00 -12.53
CA ILE A 198 9.79 -4.53 -13.80
C ILE A 198 11.30 -4.64 -13.64
N VAL A 199 11.83 -5.83 -13.88
CA VAL A 199 13.26 -6.15 -13.72
C VAL A 199 13.85 -6.54 -15.06
N THR A 200 14.91 -5.84 -15.46
CA THR A 200 15.72 -6.18 -16.63
C THR A 200 16.96 -6.95 -16.18
N SER A 201 17.00 -8.25 -16.48
CA SER A 201 18.07 -9.17 -16.10
C SER A 201 19.43 -8.72 -16.61
N LYS A 202 20.42 -8.65 -15.73
CA LYS A 202 21.82 -8.35 -16.10
C LYS A 202 22.46 -9.48 -16.93
N LYS A 203 21.96 -10.71 -16.82
CA LYS A 203 22.55 -11.90 -17.47
C LYS A 203 22.25 -11.96 -18.97
N ASN A 204 21.03 -11.61 -19.36
CA ASN A 204 20.53 -11.84 -20.72
C ASN A 204 19.58 -10.74 -21.23
N GLY A 205 19.40 -9.64 -20.49
CA GLY A 205 18.50 -8.55 -20.86
C GLY A 205 17.02 -8.89 -20.80
N PHE A 206 16.64 -10.10 -20.35
CA PHE A 206 15.24 -10.50 -20.23
C PHE A 206 14.50 -9.59 -19.25
N LYS A 207 13.34 -9.08 -19.67
CA LYS A 207 12.45 -8.27 -18.83
C LYS A 207 11.38 -9.15 -18.21
N GLY A 208 11.40 -9.28 -16.88
CA GLY A 208 10.33 -9.89 -16.08
C GLY A 208 9.61 -8.82 -15.27
N ASN A 209 8.42 -9.15 -14.76
CA ASN A 209 7.72 -8.28 -13.81
C ASN A 209 7.04 -9.09 -12.70
N ARG A 210 6.77 -8.40 -11.59
CA ARG A 210 6.00 -8.89 -10.45
C ARG A 210 5.08 -7.79 -9.96
N GLU A 211 3.84 -8.15 -9.67
CA GLU A 211 2.94 -7.28 -8.92
C GLU A 211 3.46 -7.14 -7.49
N PHE A 212 3.28 -5.96 -6.91
CA PHE A 212 3.70 -5.70 -5.54
C PHE A 212 2.77 -4.71 -4.85
N PHE A 213 2.66 -4.84 -3.53
CA PHE A 213 2.11 -3.79 -2.67
C PHE A 213 3.17 -3.34 -1.66
N LEU A 214 3.15 -2.06 -1.33
CA LEU A 214 3.96 -1.48 -0.29
C LEU A 214 3.05 -0.79 0.72
N ASN A 215 2.91 -1.39 1.90
CA ASN A 215 2.04 -0.89 2.95
C ASN A 215 2.75 -0.97 4.31
N ASP A 216 2.78 0.16 5.03
CA ASP A 216 3.29 0.26 6.41
C ASP A 216 4.60 -0.53 6.65
N GLY A 217 5.64 -0.23 5.87
CA GLY A 217 6.95 -0.88 6.00
C GLY A 217 6.99 -2.37 5.62
N THR A 218 5.93 -2.88 4.99
CA THR A 218 5.82 -4.25 4.46
C THR A 218 5.77 -4.21 2.93
N LEU A 219 6.68 -4.96 2.29
CA LEU A 219 6.68 -5.22 0.86
C LEU A 219 6.03 -6.57 0.61
N GLU A 220 4.93 -6.58 -0.11
CA GLU A 220 4.27 -7.79 -0.55
C GLU A 220 4.55 -8.02 -2.03
N LEU A 221 5.03 -9.22 -2.39
CA LEU A 221 5.25 -9.63 -3.77
C LEU A 221 4.32 -10.79 -4.13
N PHE A 222 3.69 -10.67 -5.29
CA PHE A 222 2.75 -11.65 -5.82
C PHE A 222 3.41 -12.48 -6.92
N GLY A 223 3.18 -13.79 -6.90
CA GLY A 223 3.63 -14.72 -7.93
C GLY A 223 2.76 -15.96 -8.00
N TYR A 224 2.90 -16.73 -9.07
CA TYR A 224 2.25 -18.05 -9.18
C TYR A 224 3.30 -19.14 -9.05
N ILE A 225 3.01 -20.15 -8.22
CA ILE A 225 3.82 -21.35 -8.12
C ILE A 225 3.34 -22.40 -9.15
N ALA A 226 4.10 -23.50 -9.31
CA ALA A 226 3.92 -24.45 -10.40
C ALA A 226 2.53 -25.12 -10.48
N ASN A 227 1.82 -25.22 -9.35
CA ASN A 227 0.46 -25.76 -9.29
C ASN A 227 -0.62 -24.72 -9.63
N GLY A 228 -0.25 -23.48 -9.94
CA GLY A 228 -1.17 -22.39 -10.26
C GLY A 228 -1.68 -21.59 -9.05
N ASP A 229 -1.27 -21.93 -7.83
CA ASP A 229 -1.65 -21.15 -6.65
C ASP A 229 -0.97 -19.79 -6.64
N LEU A 230 -1.73 -18.76 -6.26
CA LEU A 230 -1.20 -17.45 -5.94
C LEU A 230 -0.36 -17.55 -4.66
N GLU A 231 0.92 -17.23 -4.77
CA GLU A 231 1.86 -17.07 -3.68
C GLU A 231 2.07 -15.58 -3.38
N GLN A 232 1.94 -15.22 -2.11
CA GLN A 232 2.21 -13.88 -1.59
C GLN A 232 3.36 -13.98 -0.59
N LYS A 233 4.45 -13.27 -0.89
CA LYS A 233 5.63 -13.19 -0.01
C LYS A 233 5.70 -11.82 0.62
N PHE A 234 5.72 -11.78 1.94
CA PHE A 234 5.74 -10.54 2.72
C PHE A 234 7.14 -10.33 3.27
N TYR A 235 7.72 -9.18 2.96
CA TYR A 235 9.05 -8.79 3.39
C TYR A 235 9.01 -7.54 4.26
N ARG A 236 9.97 -7.41 5.17
CA ARG A 236 10.22 -6.19 5.94
C ARG A 236 11.70 -5.85 5.99
N LYS A 237 12.04 -4.60 6.30
CA LYS A 237 13.45 -4.17 6.43
C LYS A 237 14.13 -4.74 7.68
N GLU A 238 13.35 -5.03 8.71
CA GLU A 238 13.81 -5.73 9.90
C GLU A 238 13.95 -7.22 9.60
N LYS A 239 14.92 -7.90 10.19
CA LYS A 239 15.12 -9.33 9.99
C LYS A 239 14.36 -10.12 11.05
N LYS A 240 13.54 -11.09 10.64
CA LYS A 240 12.77 -11.96 11.55
C LYS A 240 13.49 -13.26 11.92
N TYR A 241 14.11 -13.92 10.93
CA TYR A 241 14.72 -15.23 11.08
C TYR A 241 16.25 -15.15 11.20
N THR A 242 16.86 -16.03 11.98
CA THR A 242 18.32 -16.15 12.11
C THR A 242 18.90 -17.01 10.97
N ASP A 243 20.17 -16.78 10.61
CA ASP A 243 20.83 -17.48 9.48
C ASP A 243 21.43 -18.84 9.84
N GLU A 244 21.06 -19.42 11.01
CA GLU A 244 21.68 -20.64 11.55
C GLU A 244 21.77 -21.80 10.53
#